data_AF-F7S236-F1
#
_entry.id   AF-F7S236-F1
#
_cell.length_a   1.000
_cell.length_b   1.000
_cell.length_c   1.000
_cell.angle_alpha   90.00
_cell.angle_beta   90.00
_cell.angle_gamma   90.00
#
_symmetry.space_group_name_H-M   'P 1'
#
loop_
_entity.id
_entity.type
_entity.pdbx_description
1 polymer ?
#
loop_
_entity_poly.entity_id
_entity_poly.type
_entity_poly.pdbx_seq_one_letter_code
_entity_poly.pdbx_strand_id
1 'polypeptide(L)'
;MLITPAHFLVLASRCASDVAPTTLAAVAGAESGFNTLAIHDNTTRQTVQPQGIRGAIAVATQLIAAGHSVDLGLMQIDSANLARLGLTIATAFDACASVRAAGKL
;
A
#
# COMPACT_ATOMS: atom_id res chain seq x y z
N MET A 1 -1.99 -9.76 -2.31
CA MET A 1 -3.27 -10.36 -2.76
C MET A 1 -3.91 -9.39 -3.73
N LEU A 2 -4.28 -9.87 -4.92
CA LEU A 2 -4.88 -9.01 -5.95
C LEU A 2 -6.35 -8.75 -5.65
N ILE A 3 -6.80 -7.51 -5.89
CA ILE A 3 -8.22 -7.16 -5.96
C ILE A 3 -8.54 -6.66 -7.37
N THR A 4 -9.80 -6.78 -7.78
CA THR A 4 -10.21 -6.30 -9.11
C THR A 4 -10.36 -4.78 -9.13
N PRO A 5 -10.22 -4.12 -10.30
CA PRO A 5 -10.48 -2.68 -10.43
C PRO A 5 -11.90 -2.29 -9.96
N ALA A 6 -12.91 -3.11 -10.27
CA ALA A 6 -14.28 -2.87 -9.82
C ALA A 6 -14.42 -2.93 -8.29
N HIS A 7 -13.77 -3.89 -7.64
CA HIS A 7 -13.73 -3.96 -6.18
C HIS A 7 -13.00 -2.75 -5.58
N PHE A 8 -11.90 -2.32 -6.20
CA PHE A 8 -11.18 -1.12 -5.78
C PHE A 8 -12.08 0.13 -5.78
N LEU A 9 -12.92 0.34 -6.81
CA LEU A 9 -13.81 1.52 -6.86
C LEU A 9 -14.79 1.56 -5.67
N VAL A 10 -15.32 0.41 -5.26
CA VAL A 10 -16.19 0.30 -4.08
C VAL A 10 -15.41 0.60 -2.79
N LEU A 11 -14.18 0.07 -2.68
CA LEU A 11 -13.30 0.33 -1.54
C LEU A 11 -12.95 1.82 -1.43
N ALA A 12 -12.54 2.44 -2.53
CA ALA A 12 -12.16 3.86 -2.58
C ALA A 12 -13.32 4.78 -2.18
N SER A 13 -14.52 4.52 -2.69
CA SER A 13 -15.73 5.27 -2.32
C SER A 13 -16.05 5.21 -0.82
N ARG A 14 -15.66 4.13 -0.13
CA ARG A 14 -15.90 3.95 1.31
C ARG A 14 -14.76 4.48 2.19
N CYS A 15 -13.53 4.37 1.72
CA CYS A 15 -12.33 4.59 2.54
C CYS A 15 -11.71 5.97 2.35
N ALA A 16 -11.98 6.63 1.22
CA ALA A 16 -11.50 7.96 0.87
C ALA A 16 -12.55 8.71 0.02
N SER A 17 -13.70 9.03 0.64
CA SER A 17 -14.85 9.67 -0.05
C SER A 17 -14.54 11.06 -0.63
N ASP A 18 -13.49 11.71 -0.13
CA ASP A 18 -13.12 13.07 -0.50
C ASP A 18 -12.31 13.12 -1.81
N VAL A 19 -11.89 11.97 -2.33
CA VAL A 19 -11.14 11.84 -3.59
C VAL A 19 -11.94 10.97 -4.57
N ALA A 20 -11.97 11.37 -5.84
CA ALA A 20 -12.67 10.61 -6.88
C ALA A 20 -12.14 9.15 -6.93
N PRO A 21 -13.02 8.13 -6.82
CA PRO A 21 -12.60 6.72 -6.82
C PRO A 21 -11.80 6.32 -8.06
N THR A 22 -12.11 6.90 -9.22
CA THR A 22 -11.39 6.67 -10.48
C THR A 22 -9.96 7.21 -10.46
N THR A 23 -9.73 8.35 -9.81
CA THR A 23 -8.38 8.89 -9.60
C THR A 23 -7.54 7.95 -8.75
N LEU A 24 -8.08 7.50 -7.61
CA LEU A 24 -7.40 6.53 -6.76
C LEU A 24 -7.17 5.19 -7.48
N ALA A 25 -8.10 4.77 -8.35
CA ALA A 25 -7.97 3.52 -9.11
C ALA A 25 -6.85 3.60 -10.15
N ALA A 26 -6.68 4.75 -10.81
CA ALA A 26 -5.58 4.99 -11.74
C ALA A 26 -4.23 4.89 -11.01
N VAL A 27 -4.12 5.49 -9.83
CA VAL A 27 -2.93 5.40 -8.97
C VAL A 27 -2.69 3.95 -8.56
N ALA A 28 -3.65 3.28 -7.92
CA ALA A 28 -3.48 1.90 -7.46
C ALA A 28 -3.10 0.90 -8.58
N GLY A 29 -3.63 1.12 -9.79
CA GLY A 29 -3.28 0.33 -10.97
C GLY A 29 -1.84 0.53 -11.40
N ALA A 30 -1.35 1.78 -11.42
CA ALA A 30 0.03 2.11 -11.78
C ALA A 30 1.04 1.66 -10.70
N GLU A 31 0.69 1.86 -9.44
CA GLU A 31 1.59 1.68 -8.30
C GLU A 31 1.76 0.21 -7.90
N SER A 32 0.64 -0.54 -7.78
CA SER A 32 0.68 -1.91 -7.25
C SER A 32 0.04 -2.95 -8.17
N GLY A 33 -0.56 -2.53 -9.29
CA GLY A 33 -1.42 -3.42 -10.09
C GLY A 33 -2.57 -4.00 -9.27
N PHE A 34 -3.10 -3.22 -8.32
CA PHE A 34 -4.14 -3.64 -7.36
C PHE A 34 -3.70 -4.77 -6.41
N ASN A 35 -2.40 -4.89 -6.13
CA ASN A 35 -1.89 -5.86 -5.18
C ASN A 35 -1.76 -5.25 -3.77
N THR A 36 -2.63 -5.68 -2.87
CA THR A 36 -2.66 -5.24 -1.46
C THR A 36 -1.40 -5.57 -0.66
N LEU A 37 -0.55 -6.47 -1.15
CA LEU A 37 0.66 -6.92 -0.45
C LEU A 37 1.96 -6.52 -1.19
N ALA A 38 1.88 -5.69 -2.23
CA ALA A 38 3.07 -5.25 -2.96
C ALA A 38 4.03 -4.51 -2.02
N ILE A 39 5.32 -4.75 -2.20
CA ILE A 39 6.39 -4.00 -1.54
C ILE A 39 7.36 -3.56 -2.62
N HIS A 40 7.58 -2.27 -2.75
CA HIS A 40 8.67 -1.74 -3.56
C HIS A 40 9.77 -1.24 -2.64
N ASP A 41 11.00 -1.72 -2.83
CA ASP A 41 12.17 -1.27 -2.10
C ASP A 41 12.87 -0.17 -2.90
N ASN A 42 12.74 1.08 -2.45
CA ASN A 42 13.33 2.25 -3.09
C ASN A 42 14.86 2.25 -2.99
N THR A 43 15.43 1.55 -2.00
CA THR A 43 16.88 1.45 -1.81
C THR A 43 17.50 0.52 -2.85
N THR A 44 16.88 -0.62 -3.13
CA THR A 44 17.41 -1.62 -4.08
C THR A 44 16.75 -1.55 -5.47
N ARG A 45 15.66 -0.80 -5.61
CA ARG A 45 14.78 -0.71 -6.79
C ARG A 45 14.19 -2.06 -7.18
N GLN A 46 13.92 -2.90 -6.18
CA GLN A 46 13.31 -4.21 -6.38
C GLN A 46 11.89 -4.24 -5.85
N THR A 47 11.00 -4.90 -6.57
CA THR A 47 9.64 -5.17 -6.09
C THR A 47 9.56 -6.60 -5.57
N VAL A 48 9.10 -6.74 -4.33
CA VAL A 48 8.84 -8.02 -3.69
C VAL A 48 7.33 -8.29 -3.75
N GLN A 49 6.98 -9.55 -4.03
CA GLN A 49 5.60 -10.03 -4.06
C GLN A 49 5.42 -11.13 -3.01
N PRO A 50 5.16 -10.77 -1.74
CA PRO A 50 5.11 -11.72 -0.64
C PRO A 50 3.93 -12.68 -0.76
N GLN A 51 4.15 -13.93 -0.35
CA GLN A 51 3.09 -14.92 -0.23
C GLN A 51 2.31 -14.71 1.08
N GLY A 52 1.28 -13.88 1.00
CA GLY A 52 0.35 -13.64 2.09
C GLY A 52 0.83 -12.59 3.10
N ILE A 53 -0.09 -12.20 3.98
CA ILE A 53 0.07 -11.04 4.86
C ILE A 53 1.23 -11.19 5.85
N ARG A 54 1.43 -12.39 6.41
CA ARG A 54 2.54 -12.65 7.36
C ARG A 54 3.90 -12.47 6.68
N GLY A 55 4.03 -12.95 5.45
CA GLY A 55 5.25 -12.78 4.66
C GLY A 55 5.51 -11.30 4.33
N ALA A 56 4.46 -10.56 3.96
CA ALA A 56 4.57 -9.13 3.66
C ALA A 56 5.05 -8.32 4.87
N ILE A 57 4.45 -8.58 6.04
CA ILE A 57 4.86 -7.92 7.29
C ILE A 57 6.31 -8.27 7.65
N ALA A 58 6.68 -9.55 7.55
CA ALA A 58 8.04 -9.98 7.88
C ALA A 58 9.10 -9.33 6.96
N VAL A 59 8.86 -9.33 5.65
CA VAL A 59 9.76 -8.71 4.67
C VAL A 59 9.88 -7.20 4.90
N ALA A 60 8.76 -6.49 5.02
CA ALA A 60 8.79 -5.05 5.26
C ALA A 60 9.50 -4.69 6.57
N THR A 61 9.27 -5.48 7.63
CA THR A 61 9.95 -5.30 8.92
C THR A 61 11.45 -5.47 8.79
N GLN A 62 11.92 -6.49 8.07
CA GLN A 62 13.35 -6.74 7.86
C GLN A 62 14.01 -5.61 7.06
N LEU A 63 13.39 -5.17 5.97
CA LEU A 63 13.91 -4.09 5.13
C LEU A 63 13.99 -2.77 5.89
N ILE A 64 12.92 -2.39 6.60
CA ILE A 64 12.89 -1.16 7.40
C ILE A 64 13.92 -1.22 8.53
N ALA A 65 14.07 -2.37 9.21
CA ALA A 65 15.08 -2.54 10.25
C ALA A 65 16.52 -2.47 9.70
N ALA A 66 16.72 -2.84 8.43
CA ALA A 66 17.98 -2.67 7.71
C ALA A 66 18.21 -1.22 7.21
N GLY A 67 17.28 -0.30 7.46
CA GLY A 67 17.38 1.10 7.05
C GLY A 67 16.94 1.39 5.61
N HIS A 68 16.24 0.44 4.96
CA HIS A 68 15.72 0.65 3.62
C HIS A 68 14.48 1.57 3.64
N SER A 69 14.30 2.32 2.54
CA SER A 69 13.04 3.02 2.27
C SER A 69 12.16 2.13 1.42
N VAL A 70 10.94 1.83 1.86
CA VAL A 70 10.04 0.91 1.16
C VAL A 70 8.63 1.49 1.02
N ASP A 71 7.99 1.22 -0.11
CA ASP A 71 6.58 1.53 -0.35
C ASP A 71 5.72 0.30 -0.13
N LEU A 72 4.62 0.47 0.60
CA LEU A 72 3.86 -0.63 1.17
C LEU A 72 2.42 -0.67 0.64
N GLY A 73 2.02 -1.86 0.21
CA GLY A 73 0.62 -2.25 0.01
C GLY A 73 -0.05 -1.61 -1.21
N LEU A 74 -1.38 -1.57 -1.16
CA LEU A 74 -2.24 -1.27 -2.31
C LEU A 74 -1.94 0.08 -2.97
N MET A 75 -1.67 1.10 -2.15
CA MET A 75 -1.38 2.46 -2.62
C MET A 75 0.10 2.84 -2.52
N GLN A 76 0.99 1.86 -2.33
CA GLN A 76 2.44 2.08 -2.23
C GLN A 76 2.80 3.22 -1.25
N ILE A 77 2.33 3.10 0.00
CA ILE A 77 2.60 4.11 1.03
C ILE A 77 4.05 4.00 1.50
N ASP A 78 4.82 5.08 1.33
CA ASP A 78 6.20 5.14 1.80
C ASP A 78 6.31 4.94 3.33
N SER A 79 7.21 4.05 3.73
CA SER A 79 7.53 3.69 5.11
C SER A 79 7.84 4.87 6.04
N ALA A 80 8.42 5.96 5.52
CA ALA A 80 8.71 7.19 6.26
C ALA A 80 7.44 7.97 6.63
N ASN A 81 6.34 7.76 5.90
CA ASN A 81 5.07 8.47 6.15
C ASN A 81 4.16 7.73 7.13
N LEU A 82 4.46 6.48 7.52
CA LEU A 82 3.55 5.65 8.32
C LEU A 82 3.11 6.33 9.62
N ALA A 83 4.07 6.85 10.40
CA ALA A 83 3.76 7.51 11.67
C ALA A 83 2.85 8.72 11.50
N ARG A 84 3.14 9.58 10.51
CA ARG A 84 2.33 10.77 10.20
C ARG A 84 0.91 10.41 9.75
N LEU A 85 0.75 9.27 9.08
CA LEU A 85 -0.53 8.78 8.58
C LEU A 85 -1.28 7.90 9.60
N GLY A 86 -0.70 7.65 10.77
CA GLY A 86 -1.28 6.79 11.81
C GLY A 86 -1.29 5.31 11.44
N LEU A 87 -0.35 4.87 10.61
CA LEU A 87 -0.19 3.49 10.15
C LEU A 87 0.95 2.78 10.89
N THR A 88 0.77 1.47 11.03
CA THR A 88 1.84 0.51 11.28
C THR A 88 2.21 -0.21 9.99
N ILE A 89 3.33 -0.94 9.98
CA ILE A 89 3.70 -1.82 8.85
C ILE A 89 2.54 -2.78 8.51
N ALA A 90 1.92 -3.38 9.53
CA ALA A 90 0.82 -4.33 9.33
C ALA A 90 -0.41 -3.67 8.70
N THR A 91 -0.81 -2.51 9.21
CA THR A 91 -2.00 -1.81 8.70
C THR A 91 -1.76 -1.15 7.34
N ALA A 92 -0.51 -0.92 6.91
CA ALA A 92 -0.22 -0.45 5.55
C ALA A 92 -0.65 -1.46 4.46
N PHE A 93 -0.74 -2.74 4.81
CA PHE A 93 -1.27 -3.80 3.95
C PHE A 93 -2.78 -4.01 4.07
N ASP A 94 -3.47 -3.29 4.98
CA ASP A 94 -4.94 -3.23 4.96
C ASP A 94 -5.40 -2.33 3.81
N ALA A 95 -6.24 -2.87 2.93
CA ALA A 95 -6.63 -2.18 1.70
C ALA A 95 -7.33 -0.85 1.99
N CYS A 96 -8.21 -0.80 2.99
CA CYS A 96 -8.96 0.42 3.32
C CYS A 96 -8.07 1.47 3.98
N ALA A 97 -7.19 1.05 4.90
CA ALA A 97 -6.23 1.92 5.55
C ALA A 97 -5.24 2.51 4.54
N SER A 98 -4.75 1.69 3.59
CA SER A 98 -3.87 2.12 2.50
C SER A 98 -4.54 3.18 1.61
N VAL A 99 -5.81 2.95 1.20
CA VAL A 99 -6.57 3.92 0.40
C VAL A 99 -6.87 5.21 1.16
N ARG A 100 -7.23 5.11 2.44
CA ARG A 100 -7.46 6.27 3.31
C ARG A 100 -6.19 7.10 3.50
N ALA A 101 -5.04 6.45 3.60
CA ALA A 101 -3.75 7.11 3.70
C ALA A 101 -3.40 7.86 2.41
N ALA A 102 -3.61 7.25 1.25
CA ALA A 102 -3.37 7.88 -0.05
C ALA A 102 -4.22 9.14 -0.26
N GLY A 103 -5.46 9.16 0.23
CA GLY A 103 -6.31 10.37 0.18
C GLY A 103 -5.85 11.54 1.07
N LYS A 104 -4.78 11.36 1.86
CA LYS A 104 -4.20 12.38 2.76
C LYS A 104 -2.79 12.82 2.37
N LEU A 105 -2.28 12.31 1.24
CA LEU A 105 -0.99 12.66 0.64
C LEU A 105 -1.21 13.67 -0.48
#